data_AF-X1B7T1-F1
#
_entry.id   AF-X1B7T1-F1
#
_cell.length_a   1.000
_cell.length_b   1.000
_cell.length_c   1.000
_cell.angle_alpha   90.00
_cell.angle_beta   90.00
_cell.angle_gamma   90.00
#
_symmetry.space_group_name_H-M   'P 1'
#
loop_
_entity.id
_entity.type
_entity.pdbx_description
1 polymer ?
#
loop_
_entity_poly.entity_id
_entity_poly.type
_entity_poly.pdbx_seq_one_letter_code
_entity_poly.pdbx_strand_id
1 'polypeptide(L)' 'MIYRVKNKTRGPVQLALIRRDGQGTQVIVLPRGQEFDIPEEVYSGQIRNLETSGRVIIEEIYTK' A
#
# COMPACT_ATOMS: atom_id res chain seq x y z
N MET A 1 1.19 13.31 4.46
CA MET A 1 1.50 12.73 3.13
C MET A 1 0.67 11.47 2.96
N ILE A 2 0.21 11.18 1.74
CA ILE A 2 -0.55 9.97 1.40
C ILE A 2 0.24 9.21 0.33
N TYR A 3 0.30 7.88 0.44
CA TYR A 3 0.80 7.02 -0.62
C TYR A 3 -0.38 6.41 -1.38
N ARG A 4 -0.40 6.54 -2.70
CA ARG A 4 -1.35 5.83 -3.55
C ARG A 4 -0.71 4.57 -4.07
N VAL A 5 -1.27 3.41 -3.70
CA VAL A 5 -0.76 2.10 -4.10
C VAL A 5 -1.62 1.53 -5.21
N LYS A 6 -1.02 1.24 -6.37
CA LYS A 6 -1.69 0.69 -7.56
C LYS A 6 -1.30 -0.76 -7.80
N ASN A 7 -2.27 -1.68 -7.89
CA ASN A 7 -1.99 -3.08 -8.20
C ASN A 7 -1.74 -3.30 -9.70
N LYS A 8 -0.54 -3.77 -10.05
CA LYS A 8 -0.11 -4.10 -11.43
C LYS A 8 -0.17 -5.58 -11.77
N THR A 9 -0.47 -6.44 -10.81
CA THR A 9 -0.53 -7.88 -11.03
C THR A 9 -1.80 -8.27 -11.82
N ARG A 10 -1.85 -9.53 -12.28
CA ARG A 10 -3.03 -10.11 -12.94
C ARG A 10 -4.10 -10.59 -11.95
N GLY A 11 -3.87 -10.47 -10.64
CA GLY A 11 -4.76 -10.95 -9.58
C GLY A 11 -4.87 -9.94 -8.43
N PRO A 12 -5.57 -10.29 -7.33
CA PRO A 12 -5.58 -9.48 -6.13
C PRO A 12 -4.22 -9.50 -5.43
N VAL A 13 -3.89 -8.39 -4.75
CA VAL A 13 -2.70 -8.27 -3.89
C VAL A 13 -3.14 -7.96 -2.49
N GLN A 14 -2.57 -8.66 -1.51
CA GLN A 14 -2.81 -8.37 -0.10
C GLN A 14 -1.83 -7.30 0.38
N LEU A 15 -2.36 -6.22 0.97
CA LEU A 15 -1.57 -5.17 1.60
C LEU A 15 -1.71 -5.29 3.12
N ALA A 16 -0.59 -5.30 3.81
CA ALA A 16 -0.53 -5.22 5.26
C ALA A 16 -0.25 -3.76 5.67
N LEU A 17 -1.25 -3.10 6.24
CA LEU A 17 -1.16 -1.75 6.76
C LEU A 17 -0.80 -1.85 8.24
N ILE A 18 0.36 -1.32 8.62
CA ILE A 18 0.87 -1.42 10.00
C ILE A 18 0.97 0.00 10.54
N ARG A 19 0.16 0.32 11.55
CA ARG A 19 0.25 1.62 12.21
C ARG A 19 1.60 1.76 12.90
N ARG A 20 2.24 2.94 12.78
CA ARG A 20 3.52 3.27 13.42
C ARG A 20 3.52 3.11 14.94
N ASP A 21 2.35 3.20 15.58
CA ASP A 21 2.16 2.99 17.01
C ASP A 21 2.15 1.50 17.44
N GLY A 22 2.25 0.57 16.48
CA GLY A 22 2.20 -0.87 16.73
C GLY A 22 0.82 -1.39 17.17
N GLN A 23 -0.22 -0.55 17.19
CA GLN A 23 -1.53 -0.89 17.77
C GLN A 23 -2.47 -1.64 16.80
N GLY A 24 -2.00 -2.06 15.64
CA GLY A 24 -2.78 -2.96 14.80
C GLY A 24 -2.23 -3.12 13.39
N THR A 25 -2.33 -4.35 12.89
CA THR A 25 -2.14 -4.69 11.49
C THR A 25 -3.51 -4.84 10.84
N GLN A 26 -3.83 -3.96 9.89
CA GLN A 26 -4.99 -4.13 9.03
C GLN A 26 -4.55 -4.79 7.73
N VAL A 27 -5.29 -5.82 7.33
CA VAL A 27 -5.08 -6.48 6.05
C VAL A 27 -6.18 -6.03 5.09
N ILE A 28 -5.79 -5.56 3.91
CA ILE A 28 -6.71 -5.26 2.82
C ILE A 28 -6.35 -6.07 1.59
N VAL A 29 -7.35 -6.41 0.80
CA VAL A 29 -7.17 -7.04 -0.51
C VAL A 29 -7.37 -5.98 -1.57
N LEU A 30 -6.32 -5.62 -2.30
CA LEU A 30 -6.35 -4.69 -3.41
C LEU A 30 -6.62 -5.45 -4.71
N PRO A 31 -7.81 -5.31 -5.33
CA PRO A 31 -8.12 -6.02 -6.56
C PRO A 31 -7.21 -5.62 -7.72
N ARG A 32 -7.21 -6.43 -8.79
CA ARG A 32 -6.43 -6.17 -10.00
C ARG A 32 -6.73 -4.77 -10.56
N GLY A 33 -5.68 -4.00 -10.85
CA GLY A 33 -5.79 -2.71 -11.52
C GLY A 33 -6.38 -1.58 -10.68
N GLN A 34 -6.76 -1.87 -9.43
CA GLN A 34 -7.28 -0.87 -8.50
C GLN A 34 -6.16 -0.11 -7.79
N GLU A 35 -6.54 1.04 -7.26
CA GLU A 35 -5.70 1.94 -6.48
C GLU A 35 -6.28 2.11 -5.08
N PHE A 36 -5.41 2.29 -4.10
CA PHE A 36 -5.81 2.53 -2.72
C PHE A 36 -4.87 3.53 -2.06
N ASP A 37 -5.48 4.55 -1.45
CA ASP A 37 -4.77 5.62 -0.77
C ASP A 37 -4.53 5.21 0.68
N ILE A 38 -3.26 5.16 1.07
CA ILE A 38 -2.83 4.84 2.44
C ILE A 38 -2.10 6.04 3.03
N PRO A 39 -2.43 6.45 4.26
CA PRO A 39 -1.71 7.53 4.90
C PRO A 39 -0.33 7.05 5.35
N GLU A 40 0.63 7.98 5.46
CA GLU A 40 2.03 7.66 5.77
C GLU A 40 2.20 6.88 7.08
N GLU A 41 1.33 7.11 8.06
CA GLU A 41 1.37 6.43 9.36
C GLU A 41 1.13 4.91 9.30
N VAL A 42 0.58 4.39 8.20
CA VAL A 42 0.33 2.94 8.03
C VAL A 42 1.19 2.28 6.96
N TYR A 43 2.08 3.05 6.33
CA TYR A 43 2.98 2.55 5.32
C TYR A 43 3.97 1.53 5.91
N SER A 44 4.01 0.33 5.35
CA SER A 44 4.79 -0.79 5.89
C SER A 44 5.89 -1.26 4.93
N GLY A 45 6.91 -1.94 5.49
CA GLY A 45 7.97 -2.55 4.70
C GLY A 45 7.46 -3.60 3.70
N GLN A 46 6.31 -4.23 3.97
CA GLN A 46 5.70 -5.17 3.03
C GLN A 46 5.23 -4.48 1.74
N ILE A 47 4.68 -3.27 1.85
CA ILE A 47 4.22 -2.49 0.69
C ILE A 47 5.42 -2.07 -0.16
N ARG A 48 6.51 -1.63 0.47
CA ARG A 48 7.78 -1.33 -0.21
C ARG A 48 8.37 -2.56 -0.93
N ASN A 49 8.27 -3.74 -0.32
CA ASN A 49 8.73 -4.99 -0.94
C ASN A 49 7.87 -5.36 -2.16
N LEU A 50 6.56 -5.14 -2.10
CA LEU A 50 5.66 -5.35 -3.24
C LEU A 50 6.01 -4.42 -4.41
N GLU A 51 6.33 -3.16 -4.14
CA GLU A 51 6.79 -2.22 -5.17
C GLU A 51 8.11 -2.67 -5.78
N THR A 52 9.09 -3.02 -4.94
CA THR A 52 10.40 -3.52 -5.39
C THR A 52 10.27 -4.75 -6.29
N SER A 53 9.30 -5.62 -5.99
CA SER A 53 9.00 -6.81 -6.80
C SER A 53 8.14 -6.52 -8.05
N GLY A 54 7.81 -5.27 -8.33
CA GLY A 54 7.01 -4.83 -9.48
C GLY A 54 5.52 -5.20 -9.40
N ARG A 55 5.02 -5.60 -8.23
CA ARG A 55 3.62 -6.00 -8.03
C ARG A 55 2.70 -4.81 -7.87
N VAL A 56 3.21 -3.73 -7.28
CA VAL A 56 2.48 -2.47 -7.12
C VAL A 56 3.34 -1.30 -7.60
N ILE A 57 2.70 -0.16 -7.87
CA ILE A 57 3.35 1.15 -8.00
C ILE A 57 2.90 2.02 -6.84
N ILE A 58 3.81 2.82 -6.29
CA ILE A 58 3.52 3.73 -5.19
C ILE A 58 3.74 5.16 -5.68
N GLU A 59 2.74 6.01 -5.49
CA GLU A 59 2.80 7.45 -5.80
C GLU A 59 2.69 8.24 -4.50
N GLU A 60 3.60 9.19 -4.27
CA GLU A 60 3.56 10.09 -3.12
C GLU A 60 2.68 11.31 -3.42
N ILE A 61 1.65 11.50 -2.60
CA ILE A 61 0.68 12.59 -2.71
C ILE A 61 0.85 13.52 -1.50
N TYR A 62 1.27 14.75 -1.78
CA TYR A 62 1.45 15.80 -0.79
C TYR A 62 0.14 16.58 -0.66
N THR A 63 -0.61 16.30 0.40
CA THR A 63 -1.78 17.10 0.80
C THR A 63 -1.29 18.44 1.38
N LYS A 64 -1.76 19.56 0.81
CA LYS A 64 -1.41 20.93 1.22
C LYS A 64 -1.86 21.26 2.64
#